data_AF-A0A7V0ZNQ6-F1
#
_entry.id   AF-A0A7V0ZNQ6-F1
#
_cell.length_a   1.000
_cell.length_b   1.000
_cell.length_c   1.000
_cell.angle_alpha   90.00
_cell.angle_beta   90.00
_cell.angle_gamma   90.00
#
_symmetry.space_group_name_H-M   'P 1'
#
loop_
_entity.id
_entity.type
_entity.pdbx_description
1 polymer ?
#
loop_
_entity_poly.entity_id
_entity_poly.type
_entity_poly.pdbx_seq_one_letter_code
_entity_poly.pdbx_strand_id
1 'polypeptide(L)' 'MSTYVVGDVQGCLQPLKCLLKAVDFNPKKDVLWSVGDAVNRGPKCLKTLRFLYKMRKSLV' A
#
# COMPACT_ATOMS: atom_id res chain seq x y z
N MET A 1 8.01 -11.00 11.07
CA MET A 1 6.97 -9.98 11.22
C MET A 1 7.67 -8.65 11.19
N SER A 2 7.49 -7.92 10.09
CA SER A 2 8.08 -6.59 9.89
C SER A 2 6.96 -5.56 9.72
N THR A 3 7.21 -4.33 10.15
CA THR A 3 6.33 -3.19 9.87
C THR A 3 7.01 -2.31 8.85
N TYR A 4 6.35 -2.08 7.72
CA TYR A 4 6.82 -1.20 6.65
C TYR A 4 6.03 0.09 6.68
N VAL A 5 6.72 1.22 6.63
CA VAL A 5 6.08 2.54 6.55
C VAL A 5 6.19 3.05 5.12
N VAL A 6 5.07 3.47 4.54
CA VAL A 6 5.02 4.10 3.22
C VAL A 6 4.46 5.50 3.33
N GLY A 7 5.08 6.42 2.61
CA GLY A 7 4.60 7.77 2.40
C GLY A 7 3.35 7.82 1.51
N ASP A 8 3.08 9.00 0.98
CA ASP A 8 2.02 9.29 0.03
C ASP A 8 1.97 8.29 -1.14
N VAL A 9 0.82 7.62 -1.31
CA VAL A 9 0.60 6.73 -2.45
C VAL A 9 -0.02 7.48 -3.62
N GLN A 10 -0.94 8.42 -3.35
CA GLN A 10 -1.54 9.33 -4.30
C GLN A 10 -2.06 8.63 -5.57
N GLY A 11 -2.69 7.46 -5.45
CA GLY A 11 -3.18 6.69 -6.60
C GLY A 11 -2.10 6.00 -7.45
N CYS A 12 -0.83 6.03 -7.05
CA CYS A 12 0.32 5.39 -7.71
C CYS A 12 0.45 3.91 -7.34
N LEU A 13 -0.55 3.10 -7.75
CA LEU A 13 -0.59 1.67 -7.41
C LEU A 13 0.63 0.86 -7.90
N GLN A 14 1.15 1.16 -9.09
CA GLN A 14 2.23 0.35 -9.67
C GLN A 14 3.55 0.52 -8.90
N PRO A 15 4.02 1.76 -8.60
CA PRO A 15 5.14 1.96 -7.70
C PRO A 15 4.97 1.30 -6.34
N LEU A 16 3.80 1.41 -5.70
CA LEU A 16 3.53 0.75 -4.43
C LEU A 16 3.73 -0.77 -4.52
N LYS A 17 3.20 -1.41 -5.56
CA LYS A 17 3.40 -2.86 -5.77
C LYS A 17 4.87 -3.23 -5.99
N CYS A 18 5.62 -2.40 -6.71
CA CYS A 18 7.06 -2.62 -6.89
C CYS A 18 7.80 -2.56 -5.55
N LEU A 19 7.50 -1.57 -4.70
CA LEU A 19 8.08 -1.44 -3.36
C LEU A 19 7.75 -2.65 -2.48
N LEU A 20 6.48 -3.04 -2.41
CA LEU A 20 6.03 -4.19 -1.61
C LEU A 20 6.70 -5.49 -2.10
N LYS A 21 6.88 -5.66 -3.41
CA LYS A 21 7.61 -6.81 -3.98
C LYS A 21 9.10 -6.78 -3.63
N ALA A 22 9.74 -5.62 -3.68
CA ALA A 22 11.17 -5.48 -3.42
C ALA A 22 11.56 -5.88 -1.98
N VAL A 23 10.62 -5.76 -1.04
CA VAL A 23 10.82 -6.14 0.37
C VAL A 23 10.16 -7.47 0.74
N ASP A 24 9.68 -8.24 -0.24
CA ASP A 24 8.93 -9.49 -0.07
C ASP A 24 7.76 -9.37 0.94
N PHE A 25 7.00 -8.28 0.84
CA PHE A 25 5.91 -7.98 1.77
C PHE A 25 4.84 -9.08 1.75
N ASN A 26 4.54 -9.64 2.92
CA ASN A 26 3.51 -10.64 3.08
C ASN A 26 2.37 -10.15 3.99
N PRO A 27 1.16 -9.85 3.46
CA PRO A 27 0.04 -9.34 4.26
C PRO A 27 -0.53 -10.34 5.29
N LYS A 28 -0.06 -11.60 5.29
CA LYS A 28 -0.40 -12.58 6.35
C LYS A 28 0.56 -12.52 7.54
N LYS A 29 1.72 -11.87 7.40
CA LYS A 29 2.82 -11.87 8.40
C LYS A 29 3.32 -10.47 8.76
N ASP A 30 3.17 -9.52 7.85
CA ASP A 30 3.73 -8.17 7.94
C ASP A 30 2.61 -7.12 7.97
N VAL A 31 2.96 -5.92 8.43
CA VAL A 31 2.05 -4.77 8.52
C VAL A 31 2.55 -3.66 7.61
N LEU A 32 1.64 -3.03 6.87
CA LEU A 32 1.91 -1.79 6.14
C LEU A 32 1.29 -0.62 6.91
N TRP A 33 2.10 0.36 7.27
CA TRP A 33 1.70 1.66 7.81
C TRP A 33 1.66 2.68 6.67
N SER A 34 0.47 3.16 6.34
CA SER A 34 0.27 4.19 5.32
C SER A 34 0.06 5.53 6.01
N VAL A 35 0.96 6.50 5.80
CA VAL A 35 0.87 7.80 6.48
C VAL A 35 -0.26 8.72 5.99
N GLY A 36 -0.95 8.34 4.91
CA GLY A 36 -2.12 9.06 4.39
C GLY A 36 -2.12 9.12 2.86
N ASP A 37 -2.96 10.01 2.32
CA ASP A 37 -2.91 10.43 0.92
C ASP A 37 -2.88 9.27 -0.09
N ALA A 38 -3.78 8.30 0.10
CA ALA A 38 -3.88 7.14 -0.79
C ALA A 38 -4.35 7.49 -2.22
N VAL A 39 -4.97 8.66 -2.41
CA VAL A 39 -5.68 9.09 -3.64
C VAL A 39 -5.44 10.58 -3.96
N ASN A 40 -5.97 11.04 -5.11
CA ASN A 40 -6.06 12.41 -5.66
C ASN A 40 -5.23 12.64 -6.93
N ARG A 41 -3.92 12.41 -6.94
CA ARG A 41 -3.07 12.81 -8.09
C ARG A 41 -2.89 11.75 -9.17
N GLY A 42 -2.73 10.49 -8.77
CA GLY A 42 -2.30 9.41 -9.65
C GLY A 42 -3.45 8.75 -10.42
N PRO A 43 -3.13 8.08 -11.54
CA PRO A 43 -4.13 7.60 -12.49
C PRO A 43 -4.98 6.41 -12.01
N LYS A 44 -4.65 5.83 -10.85
CA LYS A 44 -5.22 4.56 -10.38
C LYS A 44 -5.82 4.65 -8.97
N CYS A 45 -6.41 5.78 -8.57
CA CYS A 45 -7.04 5.99 -7.26
C CYS A 45 -7.97 4.84 -6.83
N LEU A 46 -8.99 4.51 -7.64
CA LEU A 46 -9.94 3.44 -7.30
C LEU A 46 -9.27 2.07 -7.18
N LYS A 47 -8.31 1.75 -8.06
CA LYS A 47 -7.57 0.48 -7.99
C LYS A 47 -6.67 0.43 -6.76
N THR A 48 -6.11 1.58 -6.35
CA THR A 48 -5.29 1.72 -5.13
C THR A 48 -6.12 1.44 -3.89
N LEU A 49 -7.29 2.09 -3.75
CA LEU A 49 -8.19 1.83 -2.64
C LEU A 49 -8.64 0.37 -2.57
N ARG A 50 -9.05 -0.22 -3.71
CA ARG A 50 -9.44 -1.64 -3.76
C ARG A 50 -8.29 -2.58 -3.38
N PHE A 51 -7.05 -2.24 -3.74
CA PHE A 51 -5.88 -3.02 -3.37
C PHE A 51 -5.60 -2.94 -1.86
N LEU A 52 -5.54 -1.73 -1.30
CA LEU A 52 -5.37 -1.51 0.14
C LEU A 52 -6.47 -2.17 0.97
N TYR A 53 -7.74 -2.04 0.54
CA TYR A 53 -8.88 -2.65 1.22
C TYR A 53 -8.84 -4.19 1.27
N LYS A 54 -8.29 -4.84 0.23
CA LYS A 54 -8.11 -6.30 0.19
C LYS A 54 -7.16 -6.79 1.29
N MET A 55 -6.21 -5.98 1.71
CA MET A 55 -5.24 -6.27 2.77
C MET A 55 -5.48 -5.43 4.03
N ARG A 56 -6.70 -4.93 4.25
CA ARG A 56 -7.04 -4.03 5.37
C ARG A 56 -6.75 -4.58 6.78
N LYS A 57 -6.61 -5.90 6.93
CA LYS A 57 -6.26 -6.52 8.22
C LYS A 57 -4.78 -6.33 8.59
N SER A 58 -3.95 -6.04 7.60
CA SER A 58 -2.50 -5.81 7.72
C SER A 58 -2.12 -4.39 7.28
N LEU A 59 -3.09 -3.48 7.25
CA LEU A 59 -2.91 -2.08 6.89
C LEU A 59 -3.37 -1.24 8.08
N VAL A 60 -2.54 -0.28 8.46
CA VAL A 60 -2.89 0.76 9.44
C VAL A 60 -2.72 2.11 8.78
#